data_AF-A0A401TTM1-F1
#
_entry.id   AF-A0A401TTM1-F1
#
_cell.length_a   1.000
_cell.length_b   1.000
_cell.length_c   1.000
_cell.angle_alpha   90.00
_cell.angle_beta   90.00
_cell.angle_gamma   90.00
#
_symmetry.space_group_name_H-M   'P 1'
#
loop_
_entity.id
_entity.type
_entity.pdbx_description
1 polymer ?
#
loop_
_entity_poly.entity_id
_entity_poly.type
_entity_poly.pdbx_seq_one_letter_code
_entity_poly.pdbx_strand_id
1 'polypeptide(L)' 'MSSYFDRDDVALRHFAEFFKDQSHEEREHAKKLMEFQNKRGGRVLLKDVKKPEQDEWGNGLE' A
#
# COMPACT_ATOMS: atom_id res chain seq x y z
N MET A 1 -5.06 -0.05 -5.93
CA MET A 1 -5.34 1.33 -6.38
C MET A 1 -4.36 1.82 -7.44
N SER A 2 -3.05 2.02 -7.17
CA SER A 2 -2.12 2.56 -8.18
C SER A 2 -2.21 1.87 -9.55
N SER A 3 -2.11 0.53 -9.59
CA SER A 3 -2.24 -0.26 -10.83
C SER A 3 -3.59 -0.15 -11.53
N TYR A 4 -4.68 0.16 -10.81
CA TYR A 4 -6.00 0.35 -11.40
C TYR A 4 -6.07 1.70 -12.14
N PHE A 5 -5.60 2.78 -11.49
CA PHE A 5 -5.61 4.11 -12.09
C PHE A 5 -4.61 4.28 -13.24
N ASP A 6 -3.62 3.39 -13.34
CA ASP A 6 -2.64 3.34 -14.44
C ASP A 6 -3.13 2.54 -15.67
N ARG A 7 -4.28 1.86 -15.59
CA ARG A 7 -4.87 1.16 -16.75
C ARG A 7 -5.18 2.14 -17.88
N ASP A 8 -5.12 1.67 -19.13
CA ASP A 8 -5.41 2.49 -20.31
C ASP A 8 -6.87 2.97 -20.38
N ASP A 9 -7.80 2.22 -19.79
CA ASP A 9 -9.23 2.54 -19.74
C ASP A 9 -9.64 3.42 -18.54
N VAL A 10 -8.73 3.67 -17.59
CA VAL A 10 -8.94 4.61 -16.46
C VAL A 10 -8.09 5.87 -16.63
N ALA A 11 -6.81 5.71 -16.98
CA ALA A 11 -5.87 6.76 -17.38
C ALA A 11 -5.71 7.96 -16.43
N LEU A 12 -5.86 7.75 -15.11
CA LEU A 12 -5.68 8.79 -14.08
C LEU A 12 -4.27 8.76 -13.49
N ARG A 13 -3.27 9.15 -14.30
CA ARG A 13 -1.84 9.05 -13.95
C ARG A 13 -1.47 9.65 -12.58
N HIS A 14 -2.00 10.82 -12.23
CA HIS A 14 -1.66 11.46 -10.95
C HIS A 14 -2.24 10.71 -9.74
N PHE A 15 -3.39 10.06 -9.89
CA PHE A 15 -3.91 9.15 -8.86
C PHE A 15 -3.04 7.89 -8.76
N ALA A 16 -2.60 7.35 -9.89
CA ALA A 16 -1.70 6.21 -9.91
C ALA A 16 -0.37 6.50 -9.17
N GLU A 17 0.22 7.67 -9.43
CA GLU A 17 1.43 8.16 -8.76
C GLU A 17 1.19 8.35 -7.26
N PHE A 18 0.14 9.08 -6.88
CA PHE A 18 -0.22 9.30 -5.47
C PHE A 18 -0.35 7.99 -4.70
N PHE A 19 -1.12 7.02 -5.21
CA PHE A 19 -1.31 5.73 -4.51
C PHE A 19 -0.05 4.86 -4.51
N LYS A 20 0.86 5.06 -5.46
CA LYS A 20 2.17 4.38 -5.47
C LYS A 20 3.05 4.92 -4.34
N ASP A 21 3.07 6.24 -4.17
CA ASP A 21 3.84 6.90 -3.11
C ASP A 21 3.28 6.55 -1.73
N GLN A 22 1.96 6.56 -1.55
CA GLN A 22 1.31 6.07 -0.32
C GLN A 22 1.67 4.60 -0.03
N SER A 23 1.71 3.73 -1.05
CA SER A 23 2.12 2.34 -0.85
C SER A 23 3.57 2.21 -0.41
N HIS A 24 4.47 3.09 -0.87
CA HIS A 24 5.85 3.12 -0.41
C HIS A 24 5.94 3.65 1.03
N GLU A 25 5.22 4.71 1.36
CA GLU A 25 5.18 5.28 2.70
C GLU A 25 4.72 4.26 3.75
N GLU A 26 3.62 3.55 3.47
CA GLU A 26 3.10 2.52 4.38
C GLU A 26 4.07 1.33 4.54
N ARG A 27 4.83 1.00 3.48
CA ARG A 27 5.90 0.00 3.60
C ARG A 27 7.01 0.48 4.54
N GLU A 28 7.38 1.75 4.49
CA GLU A 28 8.36 2.31 5.43
C GLU A 28 7.80 2.40 6.85
N HIS A 29 6.51 2.69 7.03
CA HIS A 29 5.83 2.59 8.33
C HIS A 29 5.89 1.18 8.91
N ALA A 30 5.57 0.15 8.11
CA ALA A 30 5.67 -1.24 8.54
C ALA A 30 7.10 -1.62 8.98
N LYS A 31 8.13 -1.19 8.22
CA LYS A 31 9.53 -1.40 8.60
C LYS A 31 9.90 -0.73 9.92
N LYS A 32 9.51 0.53 10.12
CA LYS A 32 9.76 1.25 11.38
C LYS A 32 9.18 0.51 12.59
N LEU A 33 7.98 -0.08 12.45
CA LEU A 33 7.37 -0.90 13.51
C LEU A 33 8.16 -2.19 13.78
N MET A 34 8.63 -2.88 12.73
CA MET A 34 9.46 -4.08 12.87
C MET A 34 10.80 -3.77 13.57
N GLU A 35 11.46 -2.68 13.17
CA GLU A 35 12.68 -2.19 13.81
C GLU A 35 12.44 -1.82 15.28
N PHE A 36 11.33 -1.12 15.57
CA PHE A 36 10.98 -0.77 16.94
C PHE A 36 10.73 -2.00 17.80
N GLN A 37 10.03 -3.01 17.27
CA GLN A 37 9.80 -4.27 17.97
C GLN A 37 11.13 -4.95 18.34
N ASN A 38 12.07 -5.03 17.38
CA ASN A 38 13.40 -5.59 17.63
C ASN A 38 14.19 -4.76 18.65
N LYS A 39 14.13 -3.42 18.56
CA LYS A 39 14.79 -2.50 19.51
C LYS A 39 14.31 -2.70 20.95
N ARG A 40 13.06 -3.12 21.14
CA ARG A 40 12.46 -3.37 22.47
C ARG A 40 12.65 -4.82 22.95
N GLY A 41 13.41 -5.63 22.23
CA GLY A 41 13.66 -7.05 22.55
C GLY A 41 12.50 -7.97 22.20
N GLY A 42 11.49 -7.47 21.48
CA GLY A 42 10.40 -8.28 20.95
C GLY A 42 10.85 -9.12 19.75
N ARG A 43 9.97 -10.01 19.29
CA ARG A 43 10.18 -10.80 18.07
C ARG A 43 9.07 -10.49 17.06
N VAL A 44 9.46 -10.18 15.83
CA VAL A 44 8.52 -9.97 14.74
C VAL A 44 7.97 -11.32 14.28
N LEU A 45 6.65 -11.45 14.23
CA LEU A 45 5.94 -12.60 13.67
C LEU A 45 5.12 -12.12 12.48
N LEU A 46 5.57 -12.44 11.27
CA LEU A 46 4.87 -12.10 10.04
C LEU A 46 3.71 -13.06 9.79
N LYS A 47 2.66 -12.54 9.15
CA LYS A 47 1.48 -13.30 8.71
C LYS A 47 1.19 -12.96 7.25
N ASP A 48 0.27 -13.71 6.67
CA ASP A 48 -0.19 -13.46 5.32
C ASP A 48 -0.80 -12.07 5.19
N VAL A 49 -0.35 -11.34 4.18
CA VAL A 49 -0.99 -10.10 3.74
C VAL A 49 -2.12 -10.50 2.80
N LYS A 50 -3.36 -10.29 3.23
CA LYS A 50 -4.53 -10.57 2.40
C LYS A 50 -4.52 -9.66 1.17
N LYS A 51 -5.05 -10.17 0.07
CA LYS A 51 -5.35 -9.31 -1.08
C LYS A 51 -6.32 -8.19 -0.67
N PRO A 52 -6.31 -7.04 -1.37
CA PRO A 52 -7.35 -6.02 -1.20
C PRO A 52 -8.76 -6.60 -1.37
N GLU A 53 -9.75 -5.95 -0.77
CA GLU A 53 -11.14 -6.42 -0.82
C GLU A 53 -11.73 -6.37 -2.24
N GLN A 54 -11.23 -5.46 -3.06
CA GLN A 54 -11.72 -5.18 -4.41
C GLN A 54 -10.55 -5.06 -5.38
N ASP A 55 -10.81 -5.44 -6.63
CA ASP A 55 -9.84 -5.38 -7.73
C ASP A 55 -10.11 -4.16 -8.66
N GLU A 56 -11.34 -3.63 -8.63
CA GLU A 56 -11.75 -2.38 -9.30
C GLU A 56 -12.17 -1.32 -8.27
N TRP A 57 -11.85 -0.05 -8.53
CA TRP A 57 -11.97 1.04 -7.54
C TRP A 57 -12.90 2.17 -7.98
N GLY A 58 -13.64 1.99 -9.08
CA GLY A 58 -14.59 2.99 -9.57
C GLY A 58 -13.89 4.28 -10.00
N ASN A 59 -14.02 5.33 -9.19
CA ASN A 59 -13.48 6.66 -9.45
C ASN A 59 -12.47 7.11 -8.36
N GLY A 60 -11.84 8.27 -8.54
CA GLY A 60 -10.80 8.75 -7.61
C GLY A 60 -11.30 9.24 -6.24
N LEU A 61 -12.61 9.30 -6.00
CA LEU A 61 -13.22 9.83 -4.77
C LEU A 61 -13.91 8.76 -3.92
N GLU A 62 -14.06 7.54 -4.44
CA GLU A 62 -14.56 6.36 -3.72
C GLU A 62 -13.41 5.56 -3.11
#